data_AF-A0A8X6QY18-F1
#
_entry.id   AF-A0A8X6QY18-F1
#
_cell.length_a   1.000
_cell.length_b   1.000
_cell.length_c   1.000
_cell.angle_alpha   90.00
_cell.angle_beta   90.00
_cell.angle_gamma   90.00
#
_symmetry.space_group_name_H-M   'P 1'
#
loop_
_entity.id
_entity.type
_entity.pdbx_description
1 polymer ?
#
loop_
_entity_poly.entity_id
_entity_poly.type
_entity_poly.pdbx_seq_one_letter_code
_entity_poly.pdbx_strand_id
1 'polypeptide(L)'
;MVSPLSSRWIMYSKQLMEVPLDYALLYQLLDDLSRAWGDQENPLSRDEEAALAESFNIFLDFCLKIIQKHRDLFPPGNDFTQHKLTHLLKCLSTLHGQKAFRWCCPFRHDLHVEITSSLKKGIDVRN
;
A
#
# COMPACT_ATOMS: atom_id res chain seq x y z
N MET A 1 22.33 -0.95 7.27
CA MET A 1 22.06 0.40 6.73
C MET A 1 20.87 0.24 5.81
N VAL A 2 19.77 0.92 6.07
CA VAL A 2 18.55 0.84 5.26
C VAL A 2 18.82 1.49 3.90
N SER A 3 18.45 0.84 2.80
CA SER A 3 18.67 1.41 1.47
C SER A 3 17.93 2.74 1.29
N PRO A 4 18.40 3.64 0.40
CA PRO A 4 17.73 4.92 0.16
C PRO A 4 16.28 4.77 -0.32
N LEU A 5 15.98 3.70 -1.07
CA LEU A 5 14.62 3.45 -1.56
C LEU A 5 13.67 3.03 -0.42
N SER A 6 14.10 2.12 0.45
CA SER A 6 13.33 1.72 1.64
C SER A 6 13.06 2.90 2.57
N SER A 7 14.07 3.74 2.80
CA SER A 7 13.96 4.92 3.65
C SER A 7 12.93 5.91 3.10
N ARG A 8 12.95 6.15 1.78
CA ARG A 8 11.96 7.00 1.10
C ARG A 8 10.55 6.43 1.23
N TRP A 9 10.37 5.13 0.99
CA TRP A 9 9.08 4.47 1.17
C TRP A 9 8.56 4.66 2.60
N ILE A 10 9.35 4.31 3.61
CA ILE A 10 8.95 4.40 5.03
C ILE A 10 8.55 5.83 5.40
N MET A 11 9.30 6.82 4.95
CA MET A 11 9.02 8.23 5.20
C MET A 11 7.70 8.67 4.54
N TYR A 12 7.56 8.46 3.23
CA TYR A 12 6.38 8.92 2.49
C TYR A 12 5.12 8.15 2.85
N SER A 13 5.22 6.85 3.17
CA SER A 13 4.08 6.03 3.60
C SER A 13 3.51 6.54 4.92
N LYS A 14 4.39 6.96 5.85
CA LYS A 14 3.99 7.57 7.12
C LYS A 14 3.40 8.97 6.90
N GLN A 15 4.07 9.80 6.08
CA GLN A 15 3.61 11.16 5.82
C GLN A 15 2.22 11.21 5.17
N LEU A 16 1.85 10.21 4.35
CA LEU A 16 0.51 10.07 3.78
C LEU A 16 -0.60 10.03 4.84
N MET A 17 -0.30 9.55 6.05
CA MET A 17 -1.28 9.46 7.12
C MET A 17 -1.52 10.81 7.81
N GLU A 18 -0.57 11.75 7.68
CA GLU A 18 -0.62 13.08 8.29
C GLU A 18 -1.03 14.16 7.28
N VAL A 19 -0.69 13.98 6.00
CA VAL A 19 -0.88 14.95 4.93
C VAL A 19 -1.56 14.27 3.75
N PRO A 20 -2.50 14.94 3.04
CA PRO A 20 -3.16 14.40 1.85
C PRO A 20 -2.20 14.32 0.64
N LEU A 21 -1.22 13.43 0.72
CA LEU A 21 -0.29 13.09 -0.35
C LEU A 21 -1.00 12.34 -1.48
N ASP A 22 -0.43 12.46 -2.68
CA ASP A 22 -0.90 11.73 -3.85
C ASP A 22 -0.41 10.27 -3.81
N TYR A 23 -1.34 9.32 -3.89
CA TYR A 23 -1.05 7.91 -3.98
C TYR A 23 -0.21 7.55 -5.22
N ALA A 24 -0.19 8.39 -6.26
CA ALA A 24 0.66 8.21 -7.43
C ALA A 24 2.16 8.16 -7.08
N LEU A 25 2.61 8.98 -6.12
CA LEU A 25 4.00 8.97 -5.65
C LEU A 25 4.34 7.64 -4.97
N LEU A 26 3.46 7.16 -4.09
CA LEU A 26 3.64 5.91 -3.37
C LEU A 26 3.60 4.71 -4.32
N TYR A 27 2.75 4.75 -5.34
CA TYR A 27 2.70 3.76 -6.39
C TYR A 27 4.04 3.69 -7.13
N GLN A 28 4.63 4.83 -7.50
CA GLN A 28 5.94 4.86 -8.14
C GLN A 28 7.03 4.29 -7.24
N LEU A 29 7.03 4.64 -5.94
CA LEU A 29 7.99 4.09 -4.97
C LEU A 29 7.85 2.57 -4.85
N LEU A 30 6.63 2.02 -4.82
CA LEU A 30 6.42 0.58 -4.81
C LEU A 30 6.93 -0.09 -6.09
N ASP A 31 6.71 0.53 -7.26
CA ASP A 31 7.23 0.02 -8.53
C ASP A 31 8.77 0.01 -8.53
N ASP A 32 9.40 1.11 -8.10
CA ASP A 32 10.86 1.22 -7.97
C ASP A 32 11.42 0.15 -7.02
N LEU A 33 10.77 -0.08 -5.87
CA LEU A 33 11.11 -1.15 -4.93
C LEU A 33 10.96 -2.54 -5.56
N SER A 34 9.87 -2.76 -6.31
CA SER A 34 9.64 -4.03 -7.00
C SER A 34 10.74 -4.33 -8.02
N ARG A 35 11.19 -3.32 -8.75
CA ARG A 35 12.25 -3.44 -9.76
C ARG A 35 13.61 -3.68 -9.11
N ALA A 36 13.91 -2.94 -8.04
CA ALA A 36 15.18 -3.07 -7.33
C ALA A 36 15.37 -4.47 -6.73
N TRP A 37 14.28 -5.07 -6.24
CA TRP A 37 14.34 -6.34 -5.50
C TRP A 37 13.85 -7.57 -6.26
N GLY A 38 13.15 -7.39 -7.39
CA GLY A 38 12.44 -8.47 -8.10
C GLY A 38 13.32 -9.62 -8.59
N ASP A 39 14.61 -9.32 -8.82
CA ASP A 39 15.61 -10.25 -9.35
C ASP A 39 16.65 -10.69 -8.30
N GLN A 40 16.61 -10.13 -7.09
CA GLN A 40 17.60 -10.42 -6.05
C GLN A 40 17.04 -11.41 -5.01
N GLU A 41 17.83 -12.44 -4.70
CA GLU A 41 17.53 -13.37 -3.62
C GLU A 41 17.98 -12.73 -2.29
N ASN A 42 17.01 -12.23 -1.51
CA ASN A 42 17.20 -11.59 -0.20
C ASN A 42 18.16 -10.37 -0.17
N PRO A 43 17.81 -9.25 -0.85
CA PRO A 43 18.63 -8.05 -0.92
C PRO A 43 18.63 -7.21 0.37
N LEU A 44 17.82 -7.57 1.37
CA LEU A 44 17.60 -6.77 2.57
C LEU A 44 18.34 -7.33 3.76
N SER A 45 18.90 -6.44 4.57
CA SER A 45 19.29 -6.79 5.94
C SER A 45 18.05 -7.07 6.79
N ARG A 46 18.20 -7.89 7.84
CA ARG A 46 17.11 -8.23 8.78
C ARG A 46 16.42 -7.00 9.37
N ASP A 47 17.19 -5.97 9.74
CA ASP A 47 16.63 -4.74 10.32
C ASP A 47 15.81 -3.95 9.28
N GLU A 48 16.27 -3.94 8.02
CA GLU A 48 15.57 -3.28 6.93
C GLU A 48 14.29 -4.04 6.54
N GLU A 49 14.35 -5.36 6.49
CA GLU A 49 13.19 -6.22 6.29
C GLU A 49 12.12 -5.98 7.37
N ALA A 50 12.52 -5.93 8.65
CA ALA A 50 11.61 -5.68 9.76
C ALA A 50 10.97 -4.29 9.67
N ALA A 51 11.75 -3.24 9.37
CA ALA A 51 11.23 -1.88 9.22
C ALA A 51 10.25 -1.74 8.04
N LEU A 52 10.54 -2.40 6.92
CA LEU A 52 9.65 -2.45 5.77
C LEU A 52 8.38 -3.23 6.06
N ALA A 53 8.49 -4.37 6.73
CA ALA A 53 7.34 -5.18 7.13
C ALA A 53 6.38 -4.36 7.99
N GLU A 54 6.90 -3.65 9.00
CA GLU A 54 6.09 -2.76 9.83
C GLU A 54 5.43 -1.66 8.98
N SER A 55 6.21 -0.96 8.15
CA SER A 55 5.71 0.10 7.27
C SER A 55 4.62 -0.39 6.31
N PHE A 56 4.79 -1.55 5.67
CA PHE A 56 3.79 -2.15 4.79
C PHE A 56 2.49 -2.48 5.54
N ASN A 57 2.57 -3.09 6.72
CA ASN A 57 1.38 -3.42 7.50
C ASN A 57 0.60 -2.15 7.91
N ILE A 58 1.28 -1.12 8.42
CA ILE A 58 0.62 0.14 8.80
C ILE A 58 -0.02 0.80 7.57
N PHE A 59 0.71 0.88 6.44
CA PHE A 59 0.18 1.43 5.19
C PHE A 59 -1.07 0.67 4.71
N LEU A 60 -1.05 -0.66 4.79
CA LEU A 60 -2.17 -1.48 4.36
C LEU A 60 -3.38 -1.32 5.26
N ASP A 61 -3.21 -1.34 6.58
CA ASP A 61 -4.31 -1.12 7.53
C ASP A 61 -4.95 0.25 7.32
N PHE A 62 -4.14 1.27 7.05
CA PHE A 62 -4.62 2.59 6.67
C PHE A 62 -5.44 2.54 5.38
N CYS A 63 -4.89 1.96 4.30
CA CYS A 63 -5.58 1.87 3.01
C CYS A 63 -6.89 1.07 3.09
N LEU A 64 -6.92 -0.03 3.86
CA LEU A 64 -8.12 -0.84 4.08
C LEU A 64 -9.23 -0.02 4.76
N LYS A 65 -8.90 0.84 5.73
CA LYS A 65 -9.87 1.76 6.35
C LYS A 65 -10.38 2.81 5.37
N ILE A 66 -9.52 3.31 4.48
CA ILE A 66 -9.89 4.29 3.45
C ILE A 66 -10.85 3.66 2.43
N ILE A 67 -10.56 2.46 1.92
CA ILE A 67 -11.44 1.80 0.94
C ILE A 67 -12.77 1.36 1.54
N GLN A 68 -12.86 1.10 2.84
CA GLN A 68 -14.15 0.91 3.53
C GLN A 68 -15.04 2.14 3.44
N LYS A 69 -14.47 3.34 3.25
CA LYS A 69 -15.20 4.61 3.11
C LYS A 69 -15.16 5.16 1.69
N HIS A 70 -14.83 4.33 0.69
CA HIS A 70 -14.54 4.79 -0.66
C HIS A 70 -15.68 5.59 -1.31
N ARG A 71 -16.95 5.24 -1.03
CA ARG A 71 -18.11 5.96 -1.58
C ARG A 71 -18.25 7.38 -1.04
N ASP A 72 -17.73 7.65 0.15
CA ASP A 72 -17.78 8.96 0.80
C ASP A 72 -16.56 9.81 0.45
N LEU A 73 -15.39 9.16 0.43
CA LEU A 73 -14.11 9.83 0.17
C LEU A 73 -13.84 10.06 -1.33
N PHE A 74 -14.40 9.21 -2.18
CA PHE A 74 -14.19 9.23 -3.63
C PHE A 74 -15.54 9.19 -4.37
N PRO A 75 -16.37 10.24 -4.25
CA PRO A 75 -17.67 10.27 -4.90
C PRO A 75 -17.54 10.21 -6.43
N PRO A 76 -18.49 9.56 -7.14
CA PRO A 76 -18.56 9.60 -8.59
C PRO A 76 -18.69 11.04 -9.09
N GLY A 77 -18.00 11.38 -10.19
CA GLY A 77 -18.06 12.71 -10.81
C GLY A 77 -17.02 13.72 -10.32
N ASN A 78 -16.12 13.33 -9.40
CA ASN A 78 -14.94 14.11 -9.06
C ASN A 78 -13.67 13.39 -9.55
N ASP A 79 -13.16 13.81 -10.70
CA ASP A 79 -12.01 13.17 -11.37
C ASP A 79 -10.77 13.12 -10.48
N PHE A 80 -10.56 14.12 -9.63
CA PHE A 80 -9.41 14.16 -8.72
C PHE A 80 -9.50 13.08 -7.64
N THR A 81 -10.67 12.88 -7.03
CA THR A 81 -10.84 11.84 -6.01
C THR A 81 -10.88 10.44 -6.65
N GLN A 82 -11.41 10.31 -7.86
CA GLN A 82 -11.33 9.06 -8.64
C GLN A 82 -9.87 8.70 -9.00
N HIS A 83 -9.05 9.69 -9.36
CA HIS A 83 -7.63 9.51 -9.60
C HIS A 83 -6.91 8.99 -8.35
N LYS A 84 -7.21 9.55 -7.17
CA LYS A 84 -6.68 9.07 -5.88
C LYS A 84 -7.07 7.64 -5.58
N LEU A 85 -8.35 7.29 -5.73
CA LEU A 85 -8.83 5.92 -5.54
C LEU A 85 -8.13 4.94 -6.48
N THR A 86 -7.97 5.31 -7.75
CA THR A 86 -7.27 4.51 -8.75
C THR A 86 -5.84 4.21 -8.33
N HIS A 87 -5.08 5.23 -7.90
CA HIS A 87 -3.70 5.03 -7.46
C HIS A 87 -3.59 4.27 -6.13
N LEU A 88 -4.53 4.47 -5.21
CA LEU A 88 -4.61 3.66 -3.99
C LEU A 88 -4.79 2.18 -4.33
N LEU A 89 -5.74 1.84 -5.22
CA LEU A 89 -5.97 0.46 -5.64
C LEU A 89 -4.76 -0.13 -6.38
N LYS A 90 -4.06 0.68 -7.20
CA LYS A 90 -2.79 0.28 -7.82
C LYS A 90 -1.74 -0.05 -6.76
N CYS A 91 -1.57 0.78 -5.72
CA CYS A 91 -0.65 0.49 -4.62
C CYS A 91 -0.97 -0.87 -3.97
N LEU A 92 -2.25 -1.10 -3.63
CA LEU A 92 -2.68 -2.37 -3.02
C LEU A 92 -2.40 -3.56 -3.93
N SER A 93 -2.66 -3.44 -5.23
CA SER A 93 -2.42 -4.51 -6.20
C SER A 93 -0.94 -4.79 -6.41
N THR A 94 -0.10 -3.75 -6.52
CA THR A 94 1.36 -3.89 -6.66
C THR A 94 1.93 -4.58 -5.44
N LEU A 95 1.54 -4.14 -4.26
CA LEU A 95 2.06 -4.66 -3.00
C LEU A 95 1.67 -6.13 -2.81
N HIS A 96 0.43 -6.52 -3.14
CA HIS A 96 0.02 -7.93 -3.16
C HIS A 96 0.82 -8.80 -4.17
N GLY A 97 1.16 -8.23 -5.32
CA GLY A 97 1.89 -8.91 -6.38
C GLY A 97 3.41 -9.00 -6.17
N GLN A 98 3.96 -8.14 -5.32
CA GLN A 98 5.40 -8.10 -5.06
C GLN A 98 5.88 -9.35 -4.33
N LYS A 99 6.92 -10.02 -4.88
CA LYS A 99 7.75 -10.96 -4.11
C LYS A 99 8.22 -10.31 -2.82
N ALA A 100 8.49 -9.00 -2.92
CA ALA A 100 8.97 -8.18 -1.85
C ALA A 100 8.01 -8.01 -0.66
N PHE A 101 6.75 -8.33 -0.84
CA PHE A 101 5.80 -8.32 0.26
C PHE A 101 5.74 -9.70 0.94
N ARG A 102 5.86 -10.78 0.17
CA ARG A 102 5.73 -12.16 0.67
C ARG A 102 6.80 -12.53 1.70
N TRP A 103 8.04 -12.12 1.45
CA TRP A 103 9.17 -12.36 2.36
C TRP A 103 9.11 -11.49 3.64
N CYS A 104 8.87 -10.16 3.55
CA CYS A 104 8.71 -9.24 4.68
C CYS A 104 7.42 -9.49 5.50
N CYS A 105 6.34 -9.96 4.87
CA CYS A 105 5.02 -10.13 5.50
C CYS A 105 4.49 -11.56 5.29
N PRO A 106 5.19 -12.61 5.76
CA PRO A 106 4.88 -14.01 5.42
C PRO A 106 3.53 -14.47 5.98
N PHE A 107 3.05 -13.84 7.05
CA PHE A 107 1.78 -14.20 7.70
C PHE A 107 0.55 -13.61 7.00
N ARG A 108 0.72 -12.66 6.08
CA ARG A 108 -0.37 -11.93 5.44
C ARG A 108 -0.64 -12.39 4.00
N HIS A 109 -0.97 -13.67 3.87
CA HIS A 109 -1.15 -14.36 2.60
C HIS A 109 -2.49 -14.05 1.91
N ASP A 110 -3.51 -13.63 2.67
CA ASP A 110 -4.87 -13.40 2.18
C ASP A 110 -5.20 -11.92 1.97
N LEU A 111 -4.21 -11.08 1.63
CA LEU A 111 -4.44 -9.64 1.42
C LEU A 111 -5.55 -9.37 0.36
N HIS A 112 -5.67 -10.20 -0.67
CA HIS A 112 -6.76 -10.11 -1.64
C HIS A 112 -8.16 -10.27 -1.00
N VAL A 113 -8.30 -11.14 0.00
CA VAL A 113 -9.54 -11.32 0.79
C VAL A 113 -9.81 -10.09 1.63
N GLU A 114 -8.79 -9.54 2.29
CA GLU A 114 -8.91 -8.34 3.13
C GLU A 114 -9.35 -7.12 2.32
N ILE A 115 -8.78 -6.93 1.13
CA ILE A 115 -9.16 -5.86 0.18
C ILE A 115 -10.62 -6.04 -0.25
N THR A 116 -10.99 -7.24 -0.69
CA THR A 116 -12.36 -7.54 -1.16
C THR A 116 -13.39 -7.35 -0.05
N SER A 117 -13.09 -7.84 1.17
CA SER A 117 -13.94 -7.68 2.35
C SER A 117 -14.12 -6.20 2.72
N SER A 118 -13.05 -5.42 2.69
CA SER A 118 -13.08 -3.99 2.99
C SER A 118 -13.88 -3.19 1.95
N LEU A 119 -13.77 -3.52 0.66
CA LEU A 119 -14.61 -2.93 -0.38
C LEU A 119 -16.09 -3.25 -0.19
N LYS A 120 -16.43 -4.52 0.13
CA LYS A 120 -17.81 -4.94 0.39
C LYS A 120 -18.43 -4.20 1.57
N LYS A 121 -17.69 -4.03 2.68
CA LYS A 121 -18.15 -3.25 3.84
C LYS A 121 -18.54 -1.82 3.46
N GLY A 122 -17.79 -1.17 2.57
CA GLY A 122 -18.13 0.19 2.12
C GLY A 122 -19.38 0.28 1.24
N ILE A 123 -19.86 -0.86 0.73
CA ILE A 123 -21.14 -0.95 0.01
C ILE A 123 -22.28 -1.21 1.01
N ASP A 124 -22.05 -2.05 2.02
CA ASP A 124 -23.05 -2.55 2.97
C ASP A 124 -23.48 -1.53 4.04
N VAL A 125 -22.61 -0.60 4.45
CA VAL A 125 -22.91 0.46 5.46
C VAL A 125 -24.06 1.42 5.05
N ARG A 126 -24.67 1.23 3.87
CA ARG A 126 -25.78 2.06 3.35
C ARG A 126 -27.10 1.30 3.07
N ASN A 127 -27.24 0.03 3.46
CA ASN A 127 -28.53 -0.67 3.37
C ASN A 127 -29.26 -0.74 4.72
#